data_AF-A0A0F0GNV7-F1
#
_entry.id   AF-A0A0F0GNV7-F1
#
_cell.length_a   1.000
_cell.length_b   1.000
_cell.length_c   1.000
_cell.angle_alpha   90.00
_cell.angle_beta   90.00
_cell.angle_gamma   90.00
#
_symmetry.space_group_name_H-M   'P 1'
#
loop_
_entity.id
_entity.type
_entity.pdbx_description
1 polymer ?
#
loop_
_entity_poly.entity_id
_entity_poly.type
_entity_poly.pdbx_seq_one_letter_code
_entity_poly.pdbx_strand_id
1 'polypeptide(L)'
;IREFRPHVITTYYENGGYPHPDHIMTHQISMLAFDAAGDPDAYPDAREPWQPSQLYYNHGFPLGRIRAQHAYLAEHGHDSPYGEWIAGWEKSGRKEREITSRVRCE
;
A
#
# COMPACT_ATOMS: atom_id res chain seq x y z
N ILE A 1 -10.52 -11.21 10.12
CA ILE A 1 -10.49 -9.98 10.97
C ILE A 1 -11.01 -10.26 12.38
N ARG A 2 -12.28 -10.66 12.56
CA ARG A 2 -12.89 -10.89 13.88
C ARG A 2 -12.19 -11.91 14.78
N GLU A 3 -11.50 -12.89 14.20
CA GLU A 3 -10.66 -13.84 14.94
C GLU A 3 -9.37 -13.22 15.47
N PHE A 4 -8.56 -12.64 14.56
CA PHE A 4 -7.26 -12.07 14.91
C PHE A 4 -7.36 -10.74 15.65
N ARG A 5 -8.48 -10.02 15.50
CA ARG A 5 -8.74 -8.70 16.10
C ARG A 5 -7.60 -7.69 15.88
N PRO A 6 -7.20 -7.43 14.61
CA PRO A 6 -6.14 -6.48 14.32
C PRO A 6 -6.56 -5.06 14.69
N HIS A 7 -5.67 -4.30 15.32
CA HIS A 7 -5.83 -2.86 15.48
C HIS A 7 -5.63 -2.11 14.16
N VAL A 8 -4.72 -2.61 13.32
CA VAL A 8 -4.32 -1.99 12.05
C VAL A 8 -4.35 -3.03 10.94
N ILE A 9 -4.90 -2.65 9.78
CA ILE A 9 -4.85 -3.44 8.55
C ILE A 9 -4.03 -2.68 7.49
N THR A 10 -3.22 -3.40 6.74
CA THR A 10 -2.51 -2.86 5.57
C THR A 10 -2.96 -3.59 4.31
N THR A 11 -3.22 -2.87 3.23
CA THR A 11 -3.64 -3.47 1.94
C THR A 11 -3.10 -2.65 0.75
N TYR A 12 -3.38 -3.05 -0.48
CA TYR A 12 -3.06 -2.24 -1.66
C TYR A 12 -4.01 -1.05 -1.78
N TYR A 13 -3.57 0.00 -2.46
CA TYR A 13 -4.49 1.07 -2.85
C TYR A 13 -5.31 0.66 -4.09
N GLU A 14 -6.23 1.51 -4.53
CA GLU A 14 -7.27 1.25 -5.52
C GLU A 14 -6.74 0.65 -6.84
N ASN A 15 -5.56 1.07 -7.31
CA ASN A 15 -4.95 0.55 -8.54
C ASN A 15 -3.89 -0.53 -8.29
N GLY A 16 -3.84 -1.12 -7.08
CA GLY A 16 -3.01 -2.28 -6.76
C GLY A 16 -1.51 -2.03 -6.56
N GLY A 17 -1.03 -0.78 -6.60
CA GLY A 17 0.42 -0.52 -6.62
C GLY A 17 0.99 -0.47 -8.03
N TYR A 18 1.30 -1.67 -8.52
CA TYR A 18 1.41 -1.98 -9.93
C TYR A 18 0.09 -2.68 -10.31
N PRO A 19 -0.54 -2.39 -11.46
CA PRO A 19 -1.94 -2.73 -11.74
C PRO A 19 -2.17 -4.23 -12.03
N HIS A 20 -1.55 -5.10 -11.23
CA HIS A 20 -1.82 -6.51 -11.21
C HIS A 20 -3.28 -6.75 -10.75
N PRO A 21 -4.09 -7.53 -11.49
CA PRO A 21 -5.49 -7.75 -11.16
C PRO A 21 -5.72 -8.24 -9.71
N ASP A 22 -4.86 -9.13 -9.23
CA ASP A 22 -4.97 -9.67 -7.88
C ASP A 22 -4.78 -8.62 -6.78
N HIS A 23 -3.96 -7.60 -7.02
CA HIS A 23 -3.77 -6.52 -6.04
C HIS A 23 -4.99 -5.61 -5.98
N ILE A 24 -5.64 -5.37 -7.13
CA ILE A 24 -6.88 -4.61 -7.21
C ILE A 24 -8.00 -5.36 -6.48
N MET A 25 -8.14 -6.67 -6.73
CA MET A 25 -9.12 -7.49 -6.02
C MET A 25 -8.83 -7.56 -4.52
N THR A 26 -7.57 -7.68 -4.12
CA THR A 26 -7.17 -7.66 -2.71
C THR A 26 -7.56 -6.34 -2.05
N HIS A 27 -7.34 -5.20 -2.72
CA HIS A 27 -7.82 -3.91 -2.23
C HIS A 27 -9.33 -3.92 -2.01
N GLN A 28 -10.11 -4.31 -3.03
CA GLN A 28 -11.58 -4.32 -2.97
C GLN A 28 -12.11 -5.18 -1.82
N ILE A 29 -11.63 -6.42 -1.70
CA ILE A 29 -12.05 -7.34 -0.63
C ILE A 29 -11.58 -6.86 0.74
N SER A 30 -10.40 -6.23 0.83
CA SER A 30 -9.92 -5.69 2.11
C SER A 30 -10.80 -4.55 2.61
N MET A 31 -11.26 -3.66 1.72
CA MET A 31 -12.17 -2.56 2.09
C MET A 31 -13.51 -3.11 2.57
N LEU A 32 -14.12 -4.02 1.81
CA LEU A 32 -15.37 -4.67 2.18
C LEU A 32 -15.26 -5.41 3.53
N ALA A 33 -14.16 -6.12 3.75
CA ALA A 33 -13.93 -6.84 4.99
C ALA A 33 -13.67 -5.90 6.17
N PHE A 34 -12.99 -4.77 5.97
CA PHE A 34 -12.74 -3.77 7.01
C PHE A 34 -14.06 -3.15 7.49
N ASP A 35 -14.95 -2.80 6.58
CA ASP A 35 -16.26 -2.22 6.90
C ASP A 35 -17.20 -3.24 7.56
N ALA A 36 -17.27 -4.46 7.03
CA ALA A 36 -18.18 -5.49 7.55
C ALA A 36 -17.71 -6.11 8.88
N ALA A 37 -16.42 -5.99 9.23
CA ALA A 37 -15.89 -6.64 10.43
C ALA A 37 -16.51 -6.09 11.73
N GLY A 38 -16.86 -4.81 11.77
CA GLY A 38 -17.51 -4.15 12.91
C GLY A 38 -19.04 -4.24 12.94
N ASP A 39 -19.67 -4.67 11.85
CA ASP A 39 -21.14 -4.73 11.72
C ASP A 39 -21.71 -6.03 12.34
N PRO A 40 -22.53 -5.98 13.40
CA PRO A 40 -23.15 -7.17 14.01
C PRO A 40 -24.11 -7.92 13.09
N ASP A 41 -24.73 -7.26 12.11
CA ASP A 41 -25.69 -7.87 11.19
C ASP A 41 -25.00 -8.52 9.99
N ALA A 42 -23.76 -8.10 9.68
CA ALA A 42 -22.94 -8.71 8.65
C ALA A 42 -22.29 -10.01 9.15
N TYR A 43 -22.40 -11.08 8.35
CA TYR A 43 -21.79 -12.38 8.63
C TYR A 43 -22.11 -12.91 10.05
N PRO A 44 -23.39 -13.21 10.36
CA PRO A 44 -23.82 -13.62 11.70
C PRO A 44 -23.18 -14.92 12.18
N ASP A 45 -22.77 -15.80 11.24
CA ASP A 45 -22.07 -17.06 11.55
C ASP A 45 -20.57 -16.85 11.84
N ALA A 46 -20.06 -15.63 11.70
CA ALA A 46 -18.69 -15.31 12.07
C ALA A 46 -18.57 -15.09 13.60
N ARG A 47 -17.35 -14.80 14.07
CA ARG A 47 -17.11 -14.44 15.48
C ARG A 47 -17.72 -13.07 15.83
N GLU A 48 -17.66 -12.72 17.11
CA GLU A 48 -18.05 -11.40 17.63
C GLU A 48 -17.48 -10.24 16.79
N PRO A 49 -18.27 -9.20 16.49
CA PRO A 49 -17.83 -8.04 15.72
C PRO A 49 -16.54 -7.42 16.27
N TRP A 50 -15.71 -6.96 15.35
CA TRP A 50 -14.46 -6.28 15.66
C TRP A 50 -14.18 -5.27 14.57
N GLN A 51 -14.24 -3.97 14.90
CA GLN A 51 -13.83 -2.91 14.00
C GLN A 51 -12.33 -2.63 14.20
N PRO A 52 -11.46 -2.91 13.21
CA PRO A 52 -10.08 -2.43 13.25
C PRO A 52 -10.05 -0.90 13.29
N SER A 53 -9.12 -0.34 14.05
CA SER A 53 -9.05 1.11 14.29
C SER A 53 -8.51 1.89 13.10
N GLN A 54 -7.63 1.28 12.30
CA GLN A 54 -6.96 1.95 11.18
C GLN A 54 -6.75 1.02 10.00
N LEU A 55 -6.78 1.59 8.79
CA LEU A 55 -6.41 0.93 7.55
C LEU A 55 -5.41 1.80 6.79
N TYR A 56 -4.32 1.18 6.33
CA TYR A 56 -3.27 1.84 5.54
C TYR A 56 -3.09 1.17 4.19
N TYR A 57 -2.69 1.97 3.21
CA TYR A 57 -2.30 1.46 1.91
C TYR A 57 -0.79 1.31 1.78
N ASN A 58 -0.36 0.19 1.22
CA ASN A 58 1.02 -0.09 0.89
C ASN A 58 1.51 0.90 -0.19
N HIS A 59 2.64 1.54 0.08
CA HIS A 59 3.34 2.41 -0.86
C HIS A 59 4.79 1.93 -1.02
N GLY A 60 4.95 0.76 -1.67
CA GLY A 60 6.24 0.06 -1.75
C GLY A 60 7.31 0.73 -2.62
N PHE A 61 6.89 1.51 -3.62
CA PHE A 61 7.76 2.15 -4.61
C PHE A 61 7.54 3.67 -4.70
N PRO A 62 7.81 4.44 -3.64
CA PRO A 62 7.83 5.89 -3.74
C PRO A 62 8.95 6.32 -4.68
N LEU A 63 8.67 7.28 -5.56
CA LEU A 63 9.63 7.79 -6.52
C LEU A 63 10.81 8.44 -5.80
N GLY A 64 10.56 9.12 -4.68
CA GLY A 64 11.63 9.66 -3.83
C GLY A 64 12.63 8.59 -3.38
N ARG A 65 12.16 7.40 -2.99
CA ARG A 65 13.02 6.27 -2.61
C ARG A 65 13.77 5.72 -3.82
N ILE A 66 13.10 5.53 -4.95
CA ILE A 66 13.73 5.04 -6.18
C ILE A 66 14.83 5.99 -6.65
N ARG A 67 14.59 7.30 -6.65
CA ARG A 67 15.58 8.33 -6.99
C ARG A 67 16.79 8.30 -6.06
N ALA A 68 16.57 8.18 -4.75
CA ALA A 68 17.66 8.07 -3.80
C ALA A 68 18.53 6.82 -4.04
N GLN A 69 17.90 5.67 -4.31
CA GLN A 69 18.61 4.44 -4.66
C GLN A 69 19.37 4.55 -5.99
N HIS A 70 18.76 5.20 -6.99
CA HIS A 70 19.41 5.47 -8.27
C HIS A 70 20.65 6.35 -8.12
N ALA A 71 20.51 7.48 -7.41
CA ALA A 71 21.60 8.41 -7.15
C ALA A 71 22.76 7.71 -6.44
N TYR A 72 22.47 6.94 -5.38
CA TYR A 72 23.50 6.17 -4.67
C TYR A 72 24.28 5.25 -5.60
N LEU A 73 23.60 4.44 -6.42
CA LEU A 73 24.28 3.53 -7.35
C LEU A 73 25.15 4.28 -8.36
N ALA A 74 24.61 5.34 -8.97
CA ALA A 74 25.32 6.15 -9.96
C ALA A 74 26.56 6.85 -9.37
N GLU A 75 26.43 7.44 -8.18
CA GLU A 75 27.52 8.11 -7.45
C GLU A 75 28.66 7.15 -7.09
N HIS A 76 28.37 5.86 -6.93
CA HIS A 76 29.34 4.82 -6.60
C HIS A 76 29.81 4.03 -7.84
N GLY A 77 29.50 4.50 -9.05
CA GLY A 77 29.94 3.87 -10.30
C GLY A 77 29.29 2.52 -10.59
N HIS A 78 28.11 2.25 -10.01
CA HIS A 78 27.33 1.05 -10.28
C HIS A 78 26.24 1.31 -11.31
N ASP A 79 25.95 0.29 -12.12
CA ASP A 79 24.77 0.30 -12.98
C ASP A 79 23.49 0.35 -12.15
N SER A 80 22.59 1.27 -12.51
CA SER A 80 21.34 1.45 -11.79
C SER A 80 20.17 0.88 -12.60
N PRO A 81 19.42 -0.10 -12.05
CA PRO A 81 18.24 -0.65 -12.74
C PRO A 81 17.05 0.32 -12.75
N TYR A 82 17.17 1.47 -12.10
CA TYR A 82 16.07 2.41 -11.87
C TYR A 82 15.98 3.55 -12.89
N GLY A 83 17.00 3.76 -13.72
CA GLY A 83 17.05 4.90 -14.65
C GLY A 83 15.87 4.93 -15.62
N GLU A 84 15.57 3.79 -16.24
CA GLU A 84 14.42 3.66 -17.15
C GLU A 84 13.08 3.83 -16.44
N TRP A 85 12.97 3.35 -15.20
CA TRP A 85 11.75 3.48 -14.40
C TRP A 85 11.47 4.94 -14.06
N ILE A 86 12.50 5.71 -13.68
CA ILE A 86 12.38 7.14 -13.40
C ILE A 86 11.93 7.88 -14.66
N ALA A 87 12.61 7.67 -15.79
CA ALA A 87 12.27 8.32 -17.06
C ALA A 87 10.85 7.97 -17.53
N GLY A 88 10.44 6.71 -17.41
CA GLY A 88 9.08 6.26 -17.75
C GLY A 88 8.01 6.91 -16.88
N TRP A 89 8.28 7.08 -15.59
CA TRP A 89 7.35 7.69 -14.63
C TRP A 89 7.21 9.21 -14.84
N GLU A 90 8.33 9.90 -15.11
CA GLU A 90 8.32 11.32 -15.46
C GLU A 90 7.55 11.57 -16.76
N LYS A 91 7.75 10.72 -17.77
CA LYS A 91 7.01 10.76 -19.03
C LYS A 91 5.52 10.50 -18.83
N SER A 92 5.13 9.64 -17.89
CA SER A 92 3.71 9.31 -17.67
C SER A 92 2.94 10.46 -17.00
N GLY A 93 3.62 11.47 -16.44
CA GLY A 93 2.98 12.57 -15.72
C GLY A 93 2.18 12.11 -14.49
N ARG A 94 2.43 10.90 -14.00
CA ARG A 94 1.71 10.32 -12.86
C ARG A 94 2.08 11.13 -11.63
N LYS A 95 1.10 11.52 -10.81
CA LYS A 95 1.38 12.16 -9.52
C LYS A 95 1.78 11.12 -8.48
N GLU A 96 2.77 11.48 -7.66
CA GLU A 96 3.16 10.65 -6.53
C GLU A 96 2.03 10.71 -5.51
N ARG A 97 1.75 9.59 -4.85
CA ARG A 97 0.75 9.59 -3.78
C ARG A 97 1.34 10.29 -2.58
N GLU A 98 0.52 11.07 -1.91
CA GLU A 98 0.90 11.68 -0.65
C GLU A 98 1.05 10.59 0.42
N ILE A 99 2.18 10.63 1.14
CA ILE A 99 2.40 9.79 2.32
C ILE A 99 1.81 10.53 3.53
N THR A 100 0.66 10.04 4.00
CA THR A 100 -0.12 10.67 5.08
C THR A 100 0.29 10.21 6.48
N SER A 101 1.18 9.22 6.60
CA SER A 101 1.59 8.65 7.88
C SER A 101 3.06 8.32 7.88
N ARG A 102 3.77 8.75 8.93
CA ARG A 102 5.21 8.56 9.10
C ARG A 102 5.47 8.10 10.53
N VAL A 103 6.19 6.99 10.67
CA VAL A 103 6.69 6.51 11.96
C VAL A 103 8.10 7.08 12.12
N ARG A 104 8.35 7.80 13.21
CA ARG A 104 9.70 8.22 13.56
C ARG A 104 10.43 7.03 14.17
N CYS A 105 11.59 6.71 13.64
CA CYS A 105 12.53 5.81 14.30
C CYS A 105 13.54 6.69 15.03
N GLU A 106 13.56 6.59 16.35
CA GLU A 106 14.58 7.19 17.22
C GLU A 106 15.73 6.22 17.45
#